data_AF-A0A352XMR2-F1
#
_entry.id   AF-A0A352XMR2-F1
#
_cell.length_a   1.000
_cell.length_b   1.000
_cell.length_c   1.000
_cell.angle_alpha   90.00
_cell.angle_beta   90.00
_cell.angle_gamma   90.00
#
_symmetry.space_group_name_H-M   'P 1'
#
loop_
_entity.id
_entity.type
_entity.pdbx_description
1 polymer ?
#
loop_
_entity_poly.entity_id
_entity_poly.type
_entity_poly.pdbx_seq_one_letter_code
_entity_poly.pdbx_strand_id
1 'polypeptide(L)'
;SDATLAGLCILFEEGNYKLRNQKPLRSVIQKEAVASFLAYVEASDGTQAAQFAITLKKSPERSNWVIDELNLDQLLSDYANRVEGGDVYYTPLIKNPDGGDTLVLYFDFDAEEITFRTERQLAIVAMILKTDNKKKIHLSGHTDALGSADYNKSLSAKRAEAVKVNLIAAGVNSAQ
;
A
#
# COMPACT_ATOMS: atom_id res chain seq x y z
N SER A 1 -4.70 5.61 -6.62
CA SER A 1 -3.59 5.24 -7.54
C SER A 1 -3.28 3.76 -7.37
N ASP A 2 -2.41 3.17 -8.20
CA ASP A 2 -1.94 1.79 -8.01
C ASP A 2 -1.24 1.61 -6.65
N ALA A 3 -0.50 2.62 -6.18
CA ALA A 3 0.09 2.63 -4.85
C ALA A 3 -0.96 2.62 -3.73
N THR A 4 -2.04 3.41 -3.85
CA THR A 4 -3.15 3.37 -2.88
C THR A 4 -3.77 1.98 -2.80
N LEU A 5 -3.97 1.32 -3.94
CA LEU A 5 -4.53 -0.03 -4.00
C LEU A 5 -3.58 -1.04 -3.36
N ALA A 6 -2.29 -0.97 -3.65
CA ALA A 6 -1.27 -1.80 -3.01
C ALA A 6 -1.27 -1.60 -1.49
N GLY A 7 -1.28 -0.35 -1.03
CA GLY A 7 -1.36 0.01 0.39
C GLY A 7 -2.59 -0.58 1.06
N LEU A 8 -3.77 -0.50 0.43
CA LEU A 8 -5.00 -1.13 0.93
C LEU A 8 -4.84 -2.65 1.09
N CYS A 9 -4.31 -3.33 0.07
CA CYS A 9 -4.10 -4.78 0.11
C CYS A 9 -3.11 -5.17 1.22
N ILE A 10 -2.01 -4.45 1.37
CA ILE A 10 -1.01 -4.69 2.43
C ILE A 10 -1.65 -4.52 3.80
N LEU A 11 -2.41 -3.43 4.01
CA LEU A 11 -3.11 -3.20 5.28
C LEU A 11 -4.08 -4.32 5.61
N PHE A 12 -4.82 -4.83 4.62
CA PHE A 12 -5.75 -5.96 4.81
C PHE A 12 -5.03 -7.25 5.18
N GLU A 13 -3.93 -7.57 4.49
CA GLU A 13 -3.14 -8.77 4.77
C GLU A 13 -2.44 -8.72 6.13
N GLU A 14 -1.86 -7.59 6.51
CA GLU A 14 -1.12 -7.44 7.76
C GLU A 14 -2.04 -7.24 8.96
N GLY A 15 -3.08 -6.40 8.81
CA GLY A 15 -4.07 -6.15 9.85
C GLY A 15 -5.12 -7.26 9.97
N ASN A 16 -5.06 -8.28 9.10
CA ASN A 16 -6.01 -9.38 9.03
C ASN A 16 -7.47 -8.89 9.03
N TYR A 17 -7.74 -7.85 8.24
CA TYR A 17 -9.04 -7.19 8.19
C TYR A 17 -10.03 -7.95 7.32
N LYS A 18 -11.29 -7.90 7.75
CA LYS A 18 -12.48 -8.32 7.01
C LYS A 18 -13.52 -7.22 7.04
N LEU A 19 -14.48 -7.25 6.11
CA LEU A 19 -15.67 -6.40 6.23
C LEU A 19 -16.46 -6.77 7.48
N ARG A 20 -17.02 -5.77 8.17
CA ARG A 20 -17.88 -6.02 9.33
C ARG A 20 -19.11 -6.82 8.94
N ASN A 21 -19.53 -7.76 9.77
CA ASN A 21 -20.74 -8.54 9.53
C ASN A 21 -22.02 -7.68 9.51
N GLN A 22 -22.04 -6.60 10.29
CA GLN A 22 -23.17 -5.69 10.37
C GLN A 22 -22.83 -4.33 9.78
N LYS A 23 -23.69 -3.87 8.86
CA LYS A 23 -23.54 -2.58 8.15
C LYS A 23 -22.12 -2.38 7.58
N PRO A 24 -21.61 -3.32 6.75
CA PRO A 24 -20.25 -3.26 6.20
C PRO A 24 -20.00 -2.02 5.33
N LEU A 25 -21.04 -1.48 4.72
CA LEU A 25 -20.99 -0.33 3.84
C LEU A 25 -22.06 0.68 4.23
N ARG A 26 -21.71 1.95 4.24
CA ARG A 26 -22.64 3.06 4.38
C ARG A 26 -22.51 3.99 3.19
N SER A 27 -23.63 4.26 2.52
CA SER A 27 -23.68 5.28 1.48
C SER A 27 -23.48 6.67 2.10
N VAL A 28 -22.61 7.48 1.48
CA VAL A 28 -22.34 8.88 1.85
C VAL A 28 -22.90 9.82 0.78
N ILE A 29 -22.63 9.53 -0.49
CA ILE A 29 -23.10 10.31 -1.64
C ILE A 29 -23.71 9.36 -2.67
N GLN A 30 -24.87 9.72 -3.21
CA GLN A 30 -25.44 9.08 -4.41
C GLN A 30 -25.97 10.17 -5.34
N LYS A 31 -25.29 10.32 -6.48
CA LYS A 31 -25.68 11.16 -7.60
C LYS A 31 -25.61 10.31 -8.87
N GLU A 32 -26.17 10.82 -9.96
CA GLU A 32 -26.27 10.09 -11.23
C GLU A 32 -24.93 9.54 -11.75
N ALA A 33 -23.85 10.31 -11.59
CA ALA A 33 -22.52 9.95 -12.09
C ALA A 33 -21.46 9.72 -10.99
N VAL A 34 -21.80 9.91 -9.71
CA VAL A 34 -20.87 9.80 -8.57
C VAL A 34 -21.55 9.12 -7.40
N ALA A 35 -20.88 8.14 -6.80
CA ALA A 35 -21.35 7.47 -5.60
C ALA A 35 -20.18 7.27 -4.62
N SER A 36 -20.37 7.56 -3.34
CA SER A 36 -19.34 7.38 -2.31
C SER A 36 -19.87 6.53 -1.16
N PHE A 37 -19.02 5.62 -0.69
CA PHE A 37 -19.31 4.69 0.38
C PHE A 37 -18.23 4.76 1.45
N LEU A 38 -18.64 4.63 2.70
CA LEU A 38 -17.76 4.37 3.83
C LEU A 38 -17.80 2.87 4.10
N ALA A 39 -16.66 2.20 3.94
CA ALA A 39 -16.49 0.78 4.22
C ALA A 39 -15.99 0.60 5.65
N TYR A 40 -16.69 -0.22 6.41
CA TYR A 40 -16.32 -0.58 7.76
C TYR A 40 -15.70 -1.97 7.78
N VAL A 41 -14.51 -2.06 8.35
CA VAL A 41 -13.75 -3.28 8.49
C VAL A 41 -13.47 -3.56 9.95
N GLU A 42 -13.18 -4.81 10.25
CA GLU A 42 -12.73 -5.25 11.56
C GLU A 42 -11.62 -6.30 11.42
N ALA A 43 -10.74 -6.41 12.40
CA ALA A 43 -9.82 -7.54 12.49
C ALA A 43 -10.61 -8.86 12.54
N SER A 44 -10.01 -9.95 12.10
CA SER A 44 -10.71 -11.24 12.00
C SER A 44 -11.25 -11.77 13.34
N ASP A 45 -10.62 -11.39 14.46
CA ASP A 45 -11.06 -11.69 15.82
C ASP A 45 -12.21 -10.78 16.33
N GLY A 46 -12.60 -9.77 15.54
CA GLY A 46 -13.66 -8.82 15.85
C GLY A 46 -13.27 -7.71 16.84
N THR A 47 -12.00 -7.65 17.27
CA THR A 47 -11.59 -6.77 18.37
C THR A 47 -11.28 -5.34 17.94
N GLN A 48 -10.95 -5.13 16.67
CA GLN A 48 -10.46 -3.85 16.16
C GLN A 48 -11.27 -3.40 14.96
N ALA A 49 -12.02 -2.31 15.09
CA ALA A 49 -12.73 -1.70 13.98
C ALA A 49 -11.85 -0.65 13.28
N ALA A 50 -12.03 -0.51 11.96
CA ALA A 50 -11.48 0.59 11.18
C ALA A 50 -12.42 0.90 10.01
N GLN A 51 -12.10 1.94 9.24
CA GLN A 51 -12.89 2.33 8.08
C GLN A 51 -12.05 3.02 7.00
N PHE A 52 -12.54 2.98 5.77
CA PHE A 52 -11.98 3.73 4.65
C PHE A 52 -13.10 4.13 3.69
N ALA A 53 -12.89 5.20 2.92
CA ALA A 53 -13.88 5.68 1.96
C ALA A 53 -13.54 5.23 0.53
N ILE A 54 -14.57 4.90 -0.23
CA ILE A 54 -14.50 4.54 -1.64
C ILE A 54 -15.40 5.52 -2.39
N THR A 55 -14.83 6.24 -3.36
CA THR A 55 -15.61 7.04 -4.31
C THR A 55 -15.56 6.37 -5.66
N LEU A 56 -16.74 6.22 -6.25
CA LEU A 56 -16.96 5.68 -7.58
C LEU A 56 -17.43 6.81 -8.50
N LYS A 57 -16.98 6.77 -9.76
CA LYS A 57 -17.51 7.60 -10.83
C LYS A 57 -18.01 6.74 -11.98
N LYS A 58 -19.03 7.21 -12.69
CA LYS A 58 -19.46 6.59 -13.93
C LYS A 58 -18.49 6.99 -15.04
N SER A 59 -17.89 6.02 -15.71
CA SER A 59 -17.06 6.25 -16.90
C SER A 59 -17.93 6.83 -18.02
N PRO A 60 -17.58 7.99 -18.60
CA PRO A 60 -18.32 8.56 -19.73
C PRO A 60 -18.30 7.64 -20.96
N GLU A 61 -17.20 6.91 -21.16
CA GLU A 61 -16.96 6.10 -22.35
C GLU A 61 -17.62 4.72 -22.29
N ARG A 62 -17.60 4.09 -21.10
CA ARG A 62 -18.01 2.68 -20.94
C ARG A 62 -19.32 2.49 -20.19
N SER A 63 -19.93 3.58 -19.72
CA SER A 63 -21.15 3.59 -18.89
C SER A 63 -21.10 2.70 -17.64
N ASN A 64 -19.92 2.22 -17.25
CA ASN A 64 -19.69 1.42 -16.06
C ASN A 64 -19.19 2.30 -14.90
N TRP A 65 -19.42 1.84 -13.67
CA TRP A 65 -18.82 2.46 -12.49
C TRP A 65 -17.36 2.02 -12.37
N VAL A 66 -16.49 2.97 -12.06
CA VAL A 66 -15.07 2.72 -11.75
C VAL A 66 -14.73 3.37 -10.42
N ILE A 67 -13.77 2.80 -9.71
CA ILE A 67 -13.20 3.42 -8.52
C ILE A 67 -12.45 4.68 -8.98
N ASP A 68 -12.89 5.83 -8.47
CA ASP A 68 -12.25 7.12 -8.67
C ASP A 68 -11.22 7.40 -7.58
N GLU A 69 -11.62 7.15 -6.33
CA GLU A 69 -10.80 7.45 -5.15
C GLU A 69 -10.95 6.38 -4.07
N LEU A 70 -9.85 6.11 -3.37
CA LEU A 70 -9.81 5.38 -2.11
C LEU A 70 -9.17 6.31 -1.08
N ASN A 71 -9.91 6.73 -0.06
CA ASN A 71 -9.35 7.48 1.07
C ASN A 71 -9.07 6.51 2.21
N LEU A 72 -7.79 6.33 2.53
CA LEU A 72 -7.29 5.39 3.53
C LEU A 72 -6.77 6.08 4.80
N ASP A 73 -6.95 7.39 4.94
CA ASP A 73 -6.26 8.17 5.98
C ASP A 73 -6.61 7.67 7.39
N GLN A 74 -7.91 7.41 7.62
CA GLN A 74 -8.36 6.84 8.89
C GLN A 74 -7.83 5.42 9.11
N LEU A 75 -7.86 4.58 8.08
CA LEU A 75 -7.36 3.20 8.17
C LEU A 75 -5.86 3.15 8.45
N LEU A 76 -5.08 4.04 7.82
CA LEU A 76 -3.64 4.19 8.04
C LEU A 76 -3.35 4.69 9.45
N SER A 77 -4.11 5.67 9.94
CA SER A 77 -3.99 6.15 11.32
C SER A 77 -4.34 5.06 12.34
N ASP A 78 -5.44 4.34 12.12
CA ASP A 78 -5.85 3.23 12.97
C ASP A 78 -4.82 2.10 12.97
N TYR A 79 -4.18 1.83 11.82
CA TYR A 79 -3.10 0.85 11.71
C TYR A 79 -1.83 1.32 12.44
N ALA A 80 -1.40 2.57 12.24
CA ALA A 80 -0.22 3.14 12.87
C ALA A 80 -0.32 3.09 14.41
N ASN A 81 -1.46 3.49 14.97
CA ASN A 81 -1.72 3.46 16.41
C ASN A 81 -1.68 2.04 17.01
N ARG A 82 -1.87 0.99 16.20
CA ARG A 82 -1.76 -0.41 16.67
C ARG A 82 -0.31 -0.88 16.78
N VAL A 83 0.54 -0.37 15.89
CA VAL A 83 1.96 -0.75 15.80
C VAL A 83 2.82 0.06 16.79
N GLU A 84 2.26 1.09 17.45
CA GLU A 84 2.90 1.88 18.52
C GLU A 84 3.47 1.06 19.70
N GLY A 85 3.15 -0.24 19.81
CA GLY A 85 3.78 -1.15 20.76
C GLY A 85 5.15 -1.71 20.34
N GLY A 86 5.65 -1.37 19.15
CA GLY A 86 6.96 -1.76 18.64
C GLY A 86 7.81 -0.55 18.22
N ASP A 87 9.13 -0.72 18.23
CA ASP A 87 10.11 0.38 18.10
C ASP A 87 10.10 1.14 16.75
N VAL A 88 9.30 0.74 15.75
CA VAL A 88 9.30 1.37 14.42
C VAL A 88 7.89 1.48 13.80
N TYR A 89 7.54 2.71 13.40
CA TYR A 89 6.30 3.05 12.69
C TYR A 89 6.37 2.59 11.22
N TYR A 90 5.54 1.61 10.86
CA TYR A 90 5.47 1.09 9.49
C TYR A 90 4.15 1.43 8.84
N THR A 91 4.07 2.49 8.02
CA THR A 91 2.90 2.71 7.16
C THR A 91 3.25 2.37 5.72
N PRO A 92 2.49 1.49 5.05
CA PRO A 92 2.86 1.05 3.70
C PRO A 92 2.63 2.14 2.66
N LEU A 93 1.95 3.24 3.00
CA LEU A 93 1.58 4.30 2.08
C LEU A 93 1.86 5.67 2.69
N ILE A 94 2.61 6.50 1.98
CA ILE A 94 2.85 7.91 2.34
C ILE A 94 2.37 8.82 1.21
N LYS A 95 1.85 9.99 1.57
CA LYS A 95 1.49 11.04 0.60
C LYS A 95 2.75 11.79 0.18
N ASN A 96 2.97 11.91 -1.13
CA ASN A 96 4.07 12.72 -1.64
C ASN A 96 3.63 14.19 -1.76
N PRO A 97 4.35 15.16 -1.18
CA PRO A 97 4.06 16.59 -1.33
C PRO A 97 4.01 17.06 -2.79
N ASP A 98 4.81 16.45 -3.67
CA ASP A 98 4.83 16.75 -5.11
C ASP A 98 3.69 16.08 -5.89
N GLY A 99 2.83 15.32 -5.19
CA GLY A 99 1.65 14.65 -5.73
C GLY A 99 1.80 13.14 -5.83
N GLY A 100 0.68 12.44 -5.63
CA GLY A 100 0.60 10.98 -5.66
C GLY A 100 0.88 10.31 -4.32
N ASP A 101 0.74 8.97 -4.32
CA ASP A 101 1.01 8.14 -3.16
C ASP A 101 2.26 7.30 -3.44
N THR A 102 3.14 7.18 -2.46
CA THR A 102 4.34 6.34 -2.51
C THR A 102 4.17 5.15 -1.60
N LEU A 103 4.43 3.95 -2.13
CA LEU A 103 4.48 2.74 -1.31
C LEU A 103 5.83 2.68 -0.59
N VAL A 104 5.82 2.41 0.71
CA VAL A 104 7.04 2.29 1.52
C VAL A 104 7.18 0.86 2.02
N LEU A 105 8.36 0.29 1.79
CA LEU A 105 8.77 -1.01 2.31
C LEU A 105 9.91 -0.75 3.29
N TYR A 106 9.86 -1.41 4.45
CA TYR A 106 10.85 -1.21 5.48
C TYR A 106 11.76 -2.42 5.60
N PHE A 107 13.01 -2.16 5.96
CA PHE A 107 14.04 -3.14 6.25
C PHE A 107 14.42 -3.03 7.72
N ASP A 108 14.89 -4.13 8.30
CA ASP A 108 15.47 -4.12 9.64
C ASP A 108 16.75 -3.27 9.66
N PHE A 109 17.14 -2.86 10.87
CA PHE A 109 18.35 -2.06 11.07
C PHE A 109 19.58 -2.80 10.52
N ASP A 110 20.39 -2.09 9.73
CA ASP A 110 21.58 -2.61 9.05
C ASP A 110 21.34 -3.85 8.16
N ALA A 111 20.09 -4.11 7.78
CA ALA A 111 19.73 -5.26 6.96
C ALA A 111 19.46 -4.86 5.50
N GLU A 112 19.85 -5.74 4.59
CA GLU A 112 19.52 -5.73 3.16
C GLU A 112 18.67 -6.95 2.75
N GLU A 113 18.38 -7.84 3.70
CA GLU A 113 17.61 -9.05 3.51
C GLU A 113 16.11 -8.74 3.40
N ILE A 114 15.44 -9.46 2.49
CA ILE A 114 13.99 -9.39 2.32
C ILE A 114 13.35 -10.34 3.33
N THR A 115 12.62 -9.76 4.28
CA THR A 115 11.88 -10.56 5.27
C THR A 115 10.65 -11.21 4.63
N PHE A 116 10.11 -12.27 5.24
CA PHE A 116 8.84 -12.87 4.78
C PHE A 116 7.68 -11.87 4.69
N ARG A 117 7.66 -10.87 5.59
CA ARG A 117 6.70 -9.77 5.54
C ARG A 117 6.88 -8.96 4.24
N THR A 118 8.10 -8.57 3.94
CA THR A 118 8.44 -7.81 2.72
C THR A 118 8.17 -8.63 1.46
N GLU A 119 8.44 -9.94 1.45
CA GLU A 119 8.10 -10.82 0.31
C GLU A 119 6.60 -10.78 -0.01
N ARG A 120 5.72 -10.86 1.01
CA ARG A 120 4.27 -10.77 0.83
C ARG A 120 3.84 -9.41 0.27
N GLN A 121 4.42 -8.32 0.78
CA GLN A 121 4.17 -6.98 0.25
C GLN A 121 4.60 -6.87 -1.23
N LEU A 122 5.76 -7.41 -1.58
CA LEU A 122 6.25 -7.45 -2.96
C LEU A 122 5.39 -8.31 -3.87
N ALA A 123 4.80 -9.40 -3.37
CA ALA A 123 3.85 -10.20 -4.13
C ALA A 123 2.60 -9.38 -4.54
N ILE A 124 2.09 -8.53 -3.65
CA ILE A 124 0.97 -7.61 -3.93
C ILE A 124 1.37 -6.61 -5.03
N VAL A 125 2.54 -5.99 -4.91
CA VAL A 125 3.07 -5.05 -5.93
C VAL A 125 3.22 -5.76 -7.28
N ALA A 126 3.80 -6.96 -7.27
CA ALA A 126 3.99 -7.75 -8.48
C ALA A 126 2.64 -8.09 -9.15
N MET A 127 1.61 -8.44 -8.37
CA MET A 127 0.27 -8.68 -8.92
C MET A 127 -0.28 -7.45 -9.65
N ILE A 128 -0.13 -6.25 -9.07
CA ILE A 128 -0.59 -5.00 -9.68
C ILE A 128 0.20 -4.69 -10.96
N LEU A 129 1.53 -4.79 -10.94
CA LEU A 129 2.37 -4.55 -12.12
C LEU A 129 2.06 -5.49 -13.28
N LYS A 130 1.75 -6.76 -12.97
CA LYS A 130 1.37 -7.77 -13.98
C LYS A 130 0.00 -7.52 -14.62
N THR A 131 -0.83 -6.63 -14.08
CA THR A 131 -2.11 -6.27 -14.72
C THR A 131 -1.92 -5.47 -16.02
N ASP A 132 -0.77 -4.81 -16.18
CA ASP A 132 -0.46 -3.97 -17.33
C ASP A 132 1.05 -3.78 -17.46
N ASN A 133 1.65 -4.45 -18.45
CA ASN A 133 3.09 -4.41 -18.71
C ASN A 133 3.63 -3.02 -19.10
N LYS A 134 2.77 -2.02 -19.29
CA LYS A 134 3.18 -0.63 -19.52
C LYS A 134 3.40 0.15 -18.23
N LYS A 135 2.90 -0.34 -17.09
CA LYS A 135 3.14 0.27 -15.78
C LYS A 135 4.61 0.21 -15.45
N LYS A 136 5.13 1.31 -14.93
CA LYS A 136 6.49 1.42 -14.44
C LYS A 136 6.53 1.92 -13.02
N ILE A 137 7.50 1.46 -12.25
CA ILE A 137 7.75 1.99 -10.91
C ILE A 137 9.17 2.54 -10.79
N HIS A 138 9.33 3.49 -9.88
CA HIS A 138 10.64 3.97 -9.48
C HIS A 138 10.97 3.41 -8.10
N LEU A 139 12.10 2.72 -7.99
CA LEU A 139 12.61 2.22 -6.73
C LEU A 139 13.65 3.20 -6.19
N SER A 140 13.43 3.67 -4.96
CA SER A 140 14.40 4.49 -4.23
C SER A 140 14.69 3.81 -2.88
N GLY A 141 15.98 3.60 -2.60
CA GLY A 141 16.43 3.11 -1.31
C GLY A 141 16.80 4.28 -0.40
N HIS A 142 16.47 4.15 0.88
CA HIS A 142 16.81 5.14 1.91
C HIS A 142 17.46 4.43 3.09
N THR A 143 18.34 5.14 3.79
CA THR A 143 18.96 4.73 5.04
C THR A 143 18.79 5.85 6.06
N ASP A 144 19.00 5.54 7.34
CA ASP A 144 19.12 6.58 8.34
C ASP A 144 20.44 7.38 8.16
N ALA A 145 20.61 8.42 8.97
CA ALA A 145 21.77 9.30 8.90
C ALA A 145 23.00 8.74 9.65
N LEU A 146 22.93 7.53 10.21
CA LEU A 146 24.04 6.93 10.94
C LEU A 146 25.03 6.32 9.93
N GLY A 147 26.32 6.51 10.17
CA GLY A 147 27.38 6.02 9.27
C GLY A 147 27.83 7.03 8.20
N SER A 148 28.70 6.58 7.30
CA SER A 148 29.26 7.44 6.25
C SER A 148 28.32 7.57 5.04
N ALA A 149 28.42 8.67 4.31
CA ALA A 149 27.61 8.89 3.10
C ALA A 149 27.81 7.77 2.06
N ASP A 150 29.05 7.29 1.87
CA ASP A 150 29.35 6.20 0.95
C ASP A 150 28.75 4.86 1.39
N TYR A 151 28.77 4.58 2.69
CA TYR A 151 28.14 3.40 3.26
C TYR A 151 26.63 3.42 3.01
N ASN A 152 25.97 4.52 3.37
CA ASN A 152 24.53 4.71 3.23
C ASN A 152 24.06 4.68 1.77
N LYS A 153 24.87 5.24 0.86
CA LYS A 153 24.62 5.15 -0.59
C LYS A 153 24.71 3.70 -1.09
N SER A 154 25.72 2.95 -0.65
CA SER A 154 25.87 1.54 -1.02
C SER A 154 24.71 0.69 -0.50
N LEU A 155 24.38 0.83 0.78
CA LEU A 155 23.28 0.10 1.43
C LEU A 155 21.92 0.41 0.78
N SER A 156 21.65 1.69 0.50
CA SER A 156 20.44 2.12 -0.22
C SER A 156 20.33 1.47 -1.60
N ALA A 157 21.43 1.43 -2.35
CA ALA A 157 21.47 0.80 -3.68
C ALA A 157 21.23 -0.71 -3.62
N LYS A 158 21.84 -1.40 -2.65
CA LYS A 158 21.63 -2.83 -2.45
C LYS A 158 20.18 -3.17 -2.09
N ARG A 159 19.53 -2.39 -1.22
CA ARG A 159 18.11 -2.56 -0.86
C ARG A 159 17.20 -2.41 -2.09
N ALA A 160 17.43 -1.39 -2.90
CA ALA A 160 16.69 -1.20 -4.15
C ALA A 160 16.89 -2.36 -5.13
N GLU A 161 18.12 -2.87 -5.26
CA GLU A 161 18.40 -4.03 -6.10
C GLU A 161 17.75 -5.31 -5.55
N ALA A 162 17.76 -5.53 -4.23
CA ALA A 162 17.09 -6.66 -3.60
C ALA A 162 15.58 -6.68 -3.90
N VAL A 163 14.92 -5.52 -3.80
CA VAL A 163 13.50 -5.35 -4.18
C VAL A 163 13.30 -5.68 -5.66
N LYS A 164 14.13 -5.13 -6.54
CA LYS A 164 14.05 -5.36 -7.98
C LYS A 164 14.19 -6.84 -8.34
N VAL A 165 15.19 -7.53 -7.78
CA VAL A 165 15.43 -8.96 -7.99
C VAL A 165 14.20 -9.78 -7.57
N ASN A 166 13.61 -9.45 -6.43
CA ASN A 166 12.41 -10.15 -5.93
C ASN A 166 11.18 -9.91 -6.81
N LEU A 167 10.97 -8.69 -7.30
CA LEU A 167 9.89 -8.41 -8.24
C LEU A 167 10.05 -9.18 -9.56
N ILE A 168 11.28 -9.25 -10.09
CA ILE A 168 11.59 -10.04 -11.30
C ILE A 168 11.35 -11.54 -11.03
N ALA A 169 11.80 -12.05 -9.89
CA ALA A 169 11.54 -13.44 -9.48
C ALA A 169 10.04 -13.74 -9.34
N ALA A 170 9.22 -12.77 -8.93
CA ALA A 170 7.77 -12.84 -8.88
C ALA A 170 7.08 -12.69 -10.26
N GLY A 171 7.86 -12.60 -11.34
CA GLY A 171 7.40 -12.58 -12.73
C GLY A 171 7.10 -11.19 -13.29
N VAL A 172 7.57 -10.11 -12.65
CA VAL A 172 7.48 -8.76 -13.21
C VAL A 172 8.54 -8.60 -14.32
N ASN A 173 8.16 -7.98 -15.44
CA ASN A 173 9.11 -7.71 -16.51
C ASN A 173 10.12 -6.64 -16.07
N SER A 174 11.41 -6.85 -16.33
CA SER A 174 12.49 -5.93 -15.92
C SER A 174 12.43 -4.53 -16.56
N ALA A 175 11.58 -4.31 -17.57
CA ALA A 175 11.35 -3.01 -18.19
C ALA A 175 10.25 -2.17 -17.51
N GLN A 176 9.53 -2.76 -16.55
CA GLN A 176 8.58 -2.11 -15.65
C GLN A 176 9.31 -1.55 -14.43
#